data_AF-A0A3D3H330-F1
#
_entry.id   AF-A0A3D3H330-F1
#
_cell.length_a   1.000
_cell.length_b   1.000
_cell.length_c   1.000
_cell.angle_alpha   90.00
_cell.angle_beta   90.00
_cell.angle_gamma   90.00
#
_symmetry.space_group_name_H-M   'P 1'
#
loop_
_entity.id
_entity.type
_entity.pdbx_description
1 polymer ?
#
loop_
_entity_poly.entity_id
_entity_poly.type
_entity_poly.pdbx_seq_one_letter_code
_entity_poly.pdbx_strand_id
1 'polypeptide(L)'
;ALNQPLSPFALAAISLLDPDASALATPSVPTNSAESHELRSPEPESSEPGANLRTSGSTTTAGTGHYALDVVSVIEATLDDPRAILSQQEFRARGEAVAAMKRDGLEYDERMALLEEITHPKPLAELLAQSFAVFASSQPWVLDFELSPKSVVRDMYERAMSFGEFVSFYQLARSEGLVLRYLSDAYRAVRQTVPAEAHTDDLLDLIEWLGELVRQVDSSLVDEWSALIDPAADPEAPVVPPAPPSVLTNRRAFTVLVRNELFRRVQLAALQDDDALAELDPGVDWSAAMDRYYDEHDEILTGGPARSPQLCVIDTTDADTWRVEQIIDDPAGDHDWRIRAEVDLAASVEEGTAVVRVTEVVRL
;
A
#
# COMPACT_ATOMS: atom_id res chain seq x y z
N ALA A 1 -15.93 -18.85 14.53
CA ALA A 1 -15.69 -18.49 13.12
C ALA A 1 -14.45 -19.24 12.62
N LEU A 2 -14.59 -20.53 12.31
CA LEU A 2 -13.48 -21.46 11.96
C LEU A 2 -13.49 -21.85 10.46
N ASN A 3 -14.34 -21.23 9.64
CA ASN A 3 -14.50 -21.57 8.23
C ASN A 3 -14.53 -20.28 7.43
N GLN A 4 -13.38 -19.82 6.93
CA GLN A 4 -13.38 -19.04 5.71
C GLN A 4 -13.41 -20.04 4.55
N PRO A 5 -14.57 -20.27 3.91
CA PRO A 5 -14.74 -21.34 2.93
C PRO A 5 -13.79 -21.17 1.74
N LEU A 6 -13.38 -19.94 1.43
CA LEU A 6 -12.49 -19.62 0.32
C LEU A 6 -10.99 -19.67 0.67
N SER A 7 -10.58 -20.05 1.89
CA SER A 7 -9.15 -20.16 2.23
C SER A 7 -8.35 -21.09 1.29
N PRO A 8 -8.86 -22.25 0.84
CA PRO A 8 -8.16 -23.07 -0.15
C PRO A 8 -7.95 -22.37 -1.49
N PHE A 9 -8.92 -21.56 -1.92
CA PHE A 9 -8.80 -20.74 -3.11
C PHE A 9 -7.75 -19.63 -2.91
N ALA A 10 -7.79 -18.92 -1.78
CA ALA A 10 -6.81 -17.88 -1.46
C ALA A 10 -5.37 -18.42 -1.50
N LEU A 11 -5.13 -19.58 -0.90
CA LEU A 11 -3.83 -20.28 -0.96
C LEU A 11 -3.38 -20.56 -2.40
N ALA A 12 -4.30 -21.06 -3.24
CA ALA A 12 -4.02 -21.34 -4.64
C ALA A 12 -3.79 -20.07 -5.46
N ALA A 13 -4.46 -18.96 -5.14
CA ALA A 13 -4.25 -17.68 -5.80
C ALA A 13 -2.92 -17.03 -5.38
N ILE A 14 -2.55 -17.10 -4.09
CA ILE A 14 -1.27 -16.59 -3.57
C ILE A 14 -0.09 -17.32 -4.23
N SER A 15 -0.19 -18.64 -4.47
CA SER A 15 0.89 -19.38 -5.11
C SER A 15 1.11 -19.06 -6.60
N LEU A 16 0.19 -18.31 -7.22
CA LEU A 16 0.37 -17.76 -8.57
C LEU A 16 1.19 -16.45 -8.54
N LEU A 17 1.19 -15.73 -7.41
CA LEU A 17 1.92 -14.48 -7.25
C LEU A 17 3.42 -14.75 -7.11
N ASP A 18 4.23 -13.82 -7.61
CA ASP A 18 5.68 -13.90 -7.50
C ASP A 18 6.18 -13.08 -6.29
N PRO A 19 6.81 -13.71 -5.28
CA PRO A 19 7.37 -13.00 -4.14
C PRO A 19 8.56 -12.11 -4.50
N ASP A 20 9.26 -12.38 -5.61
CA ASP A 20 10.44 -11.63 -6.06
C ASP A 20 10.10 -10.44 -6.97
N ALA A 21 8.82 -10.24 -7.31
CA ALA A 21 8.37 -9.18 -8.22
C ALA A 21 8.76 -7.76 -7.77
N SER A 22 8.86 -7.52 -6.46
CA SER A 22 9.26 -6.23 -5.87
C SER A 22 10.75 -5.89 -6.13
N ALA A 23 11.60 -6.89 -6.39
CA ALA A 23 13.06 -6.74 -6.44
C ALA A 23 13.62 -6.40 -7.83
N LEU A 24 12.83 -6.48 -8.90
CA LEU A 24 13.34 -6.46 -10.28
C LEU A 24 13.32 -5.09 -10.99
N ALA A 25 12.94 -4.00 -10.32
CA ALA A 25 12.97 -2.65 -10.90
C ALA A 25 14.39 -2.02 -10.92
N THR A 26 15.42 -2.78 -11.30
CA THR A 26 16.75 -2.21 -11.60
C THR A 26 16.86 -2.00 -13.12
N PRO A 27 17.04 -0.75 -13.61
CA PRO A 27 17.28 -0.54 -15.04
C PRO A 27 18.65 -1.13 -15.41
N SER A 28 18.63 -2.14 -16.27
CA SER A 28 19.84 -2.70 -16.86
C SER A 28 20.41 -1.71 -17.86
N VAL A 29 21.54 -1.09 -17.50
CA VAL A 29 22.34 -0.26 -18.40
C VAL A 29 22.80 -1.12 -19.59
N PRO A 30 22.48 -0.76 -20.86
CA PRO A 30 23.02 -1.47 -22.00
C PRO A 30 24.49 -1.09 -22.15
N THR A 31 25.39 -1.97 -21.71
CA THR A 31 26.83 -1.81 -21.93
C THR A 31 27.12 -2.05 -23.41
N ASN A 32 27.22 -0.96 -24.17
CA ASN A 32 27.67 -0.98 -25.55
C ASN A 32 29.20 -1.00 -25.56
N SER A 33 29.80 -2.17 -25.73
CA SER A 33 31.25 -2.30 -25.98
C SER A 33 31.46 -2.65 -27.44
N ALA A 34 31.73 -1.63 -28.24
CA ALA A 34 32.38 -1.79 -29.52
C ALA A 34 33.87 -2.07 -29.27
N GLU A 35 34.39 -3.20 -29.75
CA GLU A 35 35.78 -3.30 -30.18
C GLU A 35 35.99 -4.45 -31.17
N SER A 36 36.74 -4.10 -32.20
CA SER A 36 37.04 -4.80 -33.44
C SER A 36 38.32 -5.66 -33.34
N HIS A 37 38.36 -6.85 -33.95
CA HIS A 37 39.49 -7.33 -34.77
C HIS A 37 39.25 -8.71 -35.45
N GLU A 38 39.25 -8.67 -36.79
CA GLU A 38 39.90 -9.54 -37.79
C GLU A 38 39.77 -11.09 -37.83
N LEU A 39 39.18 -11.53 -38.97
CA LEU A 39 39.66 -12.48 -40.00
C LEU A 39 40.14 -13.90 -39.61
N ARG A 40 39.30 -14.90 -39.94
CA ARG A 40 39.69 -16.04 -40.83
C ARG A 40 38.51 -16.90 -41.26
N SER A 41 38.41 -17.18 -42.56
CA SER A 41 37.73 -18.33 -43.17
C SER A 41 38.81 -19.17 -43.91
N PRO A 42 38.60 -20.47 -44.21
CA PRO A 42 37.60 -20.92 -45.19
C PRO A 42 36.81 -22.23 -44.87
N GLU A 43 35.56 -22.27 -45.37
CA GLU A 43 34.71 -23.33 -46.00
C GLU A 43 34.87 -24.85 -45.69
N PRO A 44 33.96 -25.73 -46.21
CA PRO A 44 32.54 -25.90 -45.85
C PRO A 44 32.21 -27.39 -45.56
N GLU A 45 31.14 -27.71 -44.82
CA GLU A 45 30.37 -28.94 -45.08
C GLU A 45 29.05 -28.99 -44.29
N SER A 46 28.10 -29.64 -44.95
CA SER A 46 26.65 -29.80 -44.73
C SER A 46 26.21 -30.52 -43.46
N SER A 47 25.07 -30.11 -42.87
CA SER A 47 23.81 -30.92 -42.78
C SER A 47 22.89 -30.51 -41.59
N GLU A 48 21.64 -30.21 -41.95
CA GLU A 48 20.37 -30.28 -41.18
C GLU A 48 20.04 -29.28 -40.03
N PRO A 49 18.77 -28.78 -39.97
CA PRO A 49 18.34 -27.78 -39.00
C PRO A 49 17.71 -28.43 -37.76
N GLY A 50 18.42 -28.42 -36.64
CA GLY A 50 17.85 -28.66 -35.32
C GLY A 50 17.20 -27.40 -34.78
N ALA A 51 15.87 -27.32 -34.89
CA ALA A 51 15.05 -26.24 -34.32
C ALA A 51 15.18 -26.18 -32.79
N ASN A 52 16.13 -25.38 -32.29
CA ASN A 52 16.09 -24.89 -30.93
C ASN A 52 15.20 -23.65 -30.89
N LEU A 53 13.89 -23.87 -30.79
CA LEU A 53 12.96 -22.87 -30.29
C LEU A 53 13.33 -22.64 -28.82
N ARG A 54 14.26 -21.72 -28.57
CA ARG A 54 14.32 -21.03 -27.29
C ARG A 54 13.09 -20.13 -27.25
N THR A 55 11.98 -20.68 -26.76
CA THR A 55 10.90 -19.87 -26.22
C THR A 55 11.50 -19.08 -25.07
N SER A 56 11.91 -17.85 -25.36
CA SER A 56 12.02 -16.78 -24.39
C SER A 56 10.62 -16.55 -23.82
N GLY A 57 10.23 -17.39 -22.87
CA GLY A 57 9.09 -17.13 -22.02
C GLY A 57 9.44 -15.91 -21.20
N SER A 58 8.93 -14.75 -21.60
CA SER A 58 8.63 -13.70 -20.64
C SER A 58 7.74 -14.36 -19.60
N THR A 59 8.28 -14.63 -18.42
CA THR A 59 7.49 -14.91 -17.23
C THR A 59 6.71 -13.64 -16.96
N THR A 60 5.47 -13.57 -17.47
CA THR A 60 4.51 -12.57 -17.04
C THR A 60 4.27 -12.84 -15.56
N THR A 61 4.92 -12.07 -14.72
CA THR A 61 4.76 -12.11 -13.28
C THR A 61 3.30 -11.80 -12.98
N ALA A 62 2.55 -12.75 -12.40
CA ALA A 62 1.16 -12.51 -12.05
C ALA A 62 1.08 -11.58 -10.83
N GLY A 63 0.21 -10.57 -10.90
CA GLY A 63 0.05 -9.57 -9.84
C GLY A 63 0.29 -8.14 -10.35
N THR A 64 0.37 -7.19 -9.42
CA THR A 64 0.63 -5.78 -9.69
C THR A 64 2.11 -5.40 -9.56
N GLY A 65 2.98 -6.35 -9.18
CA GLY A 65 4.37 -6.08 -8.81
C GLY A 65 4.57 -5.75 -7.33
N HIS A 66 3.50 -5.80 -6.52
CA HIS A 66 3.51 -5.51 -5.09
C HIS A 66 3.00 -6.71 -4.31
N TYR A 67 3.85 -7.73 -4.18
CA TYR A 67 3.48 -9.02 -3.61
C TYR A 67 2.71 -8.91 -2.28
N ALA A 68 3.19 -8.08 -1.34
CA ALA A 68 2.50 -7.89 -0.05
C ALA A 68 1.06 -7.35 -0.20
N LEU A 69 0.87 -6.34 -1.06
CA LEU A 69 -0.46 -5.77 -1.35
C LEU A 69 -1.35 -6.71 -2.15
N ASP A 70 -0.75 -7.49 -3.04
CA ASP A 70 -1.46 -8.48 -3.85
C ASP A 70 -1.96 -9.63 -2.97
N VAL A 71 -1.15 -10.11 -2.02
CA VAL A 71 -1.58 -11.09 -1.01
C VAL A 71 -2.75 -10.54 -0.18
N VAL A 72 -2.67 -9.29 0.29
CA VAL A 72 -3.78 -8.64 1.00
C VAL A 72 -5.03 -8.57 0.12
N SER A 73 -4.88 -8.19 -1.15
CA SER A 73 -6.00 -8.10 -2.10
C SER A 73 -6.68 -9.47 -2.32
N VAL A 74 -5.90 -10.55 -2.40
CA VAL A 74 -6.43 -11.92 -2.46
C VAL A 74 -7.24 -12.24 -1.20
N ILE A 75 -6.71 -11.91 -0.01
CA ILE A 75 -7.40 -12.16 1.24
C ILE A 75 -8.69 -11.33 1.36
N GLU A 76 -8.63 -10.02 1.08
CA GLU A 76 -9.80 -9.13 1.09
C GLU A 76 -10.91 -9.63 0.15
N ALA A 77 -10.54 -10.23 -0.98
CA ALA A 77 -11.48 -10.80 -1.93
C ALA A 77 -12.32 -11.97 -1.37
N THR A 78 -11.81 -12.65 -0.34
CA THR A 78 -12.49 -13.76 0.33
C THR A 78 -13.36 -13.36 1.53
N LEU A 79 -13.29 -12.10 1.94
CA LEU A 79 -14.04 -11.58 3.09
C LEU A 79 -15.44 -11.10 2.67
N ASP A 80 -16.33 -10.96 3.65
CA ASP A 80 -17.63 -10.32 3.45
C ASP A 80 -17.46 -8.85 3.02
N ASP A 81 -18.46 -8.30 2.33
CA ASP A 81 -18.44 -6.88 1.91
C ASP A 81 -18.76 -5.94 3.08
N PRO A 82 -17.85 -5.01 3.43
CA PRO A 82 -18.17 -3.93 4.35
C PRO A 82 -18.93 -2.84 3.58
N ARG A 83 -20.22 -3.09 3.29
CA ARG A 83 -21.04 -2.26 2.37
C ARG A 83 -20.98 -0.75 2.63
N ALA A 84 -20.93 -0.32 3.90
CA ALA A 84 -20.81 1.10 4.24
C ALA A 84 -19.51 1.72 3.71
N ILE A 85 -18.39 1.00 3.79
CA ILE A 85 -17.09 1.45 3.29
C ILE A 85 -17.12 1.48 1.76
N LEU A 86 -17.50 0.37 1.12
CA LEU A 86 -17.53 0.26 -0.34
C LEU A 86 -18.45 1.31 -0.99
N SER A 87 -19.60 1.59 -0.36
CA SER A 87 -20.49 2.64 -0.84
C SER A 87 -19.88 4.05 -0.81
N GLN A 88 -19.03 4.35 0.18
CA GLN A 88 -18.37 5.65 0.30
C GLN A 88 -17.18 5.76 -0.65
N GLN A 89 -16.45 4.66 -0.86
CA GLN A 89 -15.43 4.57 -1.90
C GLN A 89 -16.02 4.81 -3.30
N GLU A 90 -17.11 4.12 -3.65
CA GLU A 90 -17.81 4.32 -4.92
C GLU A 90 -18.36 5.74 -5.07
N PHE A 91 -18.98 6.28 -4.02
CA PHE A 91 -19.49 7.67 -4.03
C PHE A 91 -18.37 8.67 -4.32
N ARG A 92 -17.21 8.53 -3.66
CA ARG A 92 -16.07 9.41 -3.85
C ARG A 92 -15.44 9.26 -5.23
N ALA A 93 -15.21 8.03 -5.69
CA ALA A 93 -14.68 7.75 -7.03
C ALA A 93 -15.58 8.34 -8.13
N ARG A 94 -16.91 8.22 -7.98
CA ARG A 94 -17.87 8.89 -8.87
C ARG A 94 -17.76 10.41 -8.80
N GLY A 95 -17.61 10.99 -7.61
CA GLY A 95 -17.43 12.43 -7.42
C GLY A 95 -16.19 12.97 -8.13
N GLU A 96 -15.06 12.29 -7.99
CA GLU A 96 -13.78 12.62 -8.65
C GLU A 96 -13.91 12.49 -10.17
N ALA A 97 -14.54 11.42 -10.65
CA ALA A 97 -14.79 11.23 -12.08
C ALA A 97 -15.71 12.30 -12.67
N VAL A 98 -16.80 12.68 -11.99
CA VAL A 98 -17.66 13.79 -12.41
C VAL A 98 -16.87 15.09 -12.54
N ALA A 99 -15.99 15.38 -11.57
CA ALA A 99 -15.16 16.58 -11.59
C ALA A 99 -14.17 16.55 -12.77
N ALA A 100 -13.53 15.40 -13.02
CA ALA A 100 -12.63 15.21 -14.17
C ALA A 100 -13.37 15.36 -15.51
N MET A 101 -14.46 14.64 -15.70
CA MET A 101 -15.26 14.71 -16.93
C MET A 101 -15.82 16.11 -17.19
N LYS A 102 -16.11 16.89 -16.15
CA LYS A 102 -16.49 18.31 -16.27
C LYS A 102 -15.34 19.17 -16.80
N ARG A 103 -14.11 18.94 -16.34
CA ARG A 103 -12.93 19.64 -16.83
C ARG A 103 -12.64 19.30 -18.29
N ASP A 104 -12.86 18.04 -18.65
CA ASP A 104 -12.62 17.52 -20.01
C ASP A 104 -13.75 17.87 -20.99
N GLY A 105 -14.83 18.50 -20.50
CA GLY A 105 -15.92 19.02 -21.33
C GLY A 105 -16.91 17.97 -21.84
N LEU A 106 -17.01 16.80 -21.20
CA LEU A 106 -17.93 15.74 -21.61
C LEU A 106 -19.40 16.16 -21.44
N GLU A 107 -20.22 15.73 -22.40
CA GLU A 107 -21.65 15.96 -22.40
C GLU A 107 -22.36 15.19 -21.28
N TYR A 108 -23.54 15.66 -20.86
CA TYR A 108 -24.25 15.08 -19.72
C TYR A 108 -24.54 13.58 -19.90
N ASP A 109 -25.09 13.18 -21.05
CA ASP A 109 -25.48 11.79 -21.31
C ASP A 109 -24.26 10.85 -21.34
N GLU A 110 -23.15 11.31 -21.92
CA GLU A 110 -21.88 10.57 -21.95
C GLU A 110 -21.32 10.36 -20.53
N ARG A 111 -21.36 11.40 -19.68
CA ARG A 111 -20.98 11.26 -18.27
C ARG A 111 -21.86 10.26 -17.54
N MET A 112 -23.18 10.31 -17.73
CA MET A 112 -24.08 9.40 -17.03
C MET A 112 -23.77 7.94 -17.39
N ALA A 113 -23.51 7.64 -18.67
CA ALA A 113 -23.09 6.31 -19.09
C ALA A 113 -21.76 5.87 -18.43
N LEU A 114 -20.74 6.73 -18.41
CA LEU A 114 -19.45 6.41 -17.78
C LEU A 114 -19.55 6.23 -16.26
N LEU A 115 -20.40 7.00 -15.57
CA LEU A 115 -20.58 6.88 -14.12
C LEU A 115 -21.22 5.56 -13.68
N GLU A 116 -22.03 4.93 -14.54
CA GLU A 116 -22.63 3.62 -14.25
C GLU A 116 -21.56 2.52 -14.13
N GLU A 117 -20.45 2.66 -14.85
CA GLU A 117 -19.33 1.71 -14.83
C GLU A 117 -18.43 1.87 -13.58
N ILE A 118 -18.49 3.03 -12.92
CA ILE A 118 -17.65 3.31 -11.75
C ILE A 118 -18.17 2.57 -10.52
N THR A 119 -17.30 1.74 -9.95
CA THR A 119 -17.53 1.01 -8.70
C THR A 119 -16.44 1.34 -7.67
N HIS A 120 -16.47 0.70 -6.51
CA HIS A 120 -15.33 0.66 -5.59
C HIS A 120 -14.08 0.03 -6.26
N PRO A 121 -12.85 0.30 -5.76
CA PRO A 121 -11.62 -0.31 -6.29
C PRO A 121 -11.59 -1.83 -6.12
N LYS A 122 -11.20 -2.55 -7.18
CA LYS A 122 -11.17 -4.02 -7.24
C LYS A 122 -9.79 -4.51 -7.71
N PRO A 123 -8.75 -4.41 -6.87
CA PRO A 123 -7.41 -4.88 -7.22
C PRO A 123 -7.45 -6.36 -7.61
N LEU A 124 -6.66 -6.74 -8.61
CA LEU A 124 -6.56 -8.11 -9.14
C LEU A 124 -7.89 -8.70 -9.66
N ALA A 125 -8.93 -7.90 -9.93
CA ALA A 125 -10.26 -8.42 -10.30
C ALA A 125 -10.22 -9.44 -11.45
N GLU A 126 -9.51 -9.13 -12.52
CA GLU A 126 -9.38 -10.02 -13.68
C GLU A 126 -8.61 -11.30 -13.33
N LEU A 127 -7.44 -11.17 -12.70
CA LEU A 127 -6.62 -12.30 -12.25
C LEU A 127 -7.43 -13.23 -11.33
N LEU A 128 -8.12 -12.66 -10.34
CA LEU A 128 -8.91 -13.38 -9.36
C LEU A 128 -10.10 -14.08 -10.00
N ALA A 129 -10.83 -13.43 -10.90
CA ALA A 129 -11.94 -14.03 -11.62
C ALA A 129 -11.48 -15.22 -12.48
N GLN A 130 -10.37 -15.07 -13.21
CA GLN A 130 -9.79 -16.15 -14.01
C GLN A 130 -9.32 -17.31 -13.13
N SER A 131 -8.59 -17.01 -12.05
CA SER A 131 -8.07 -18.00 -11.11
C SER A 131 -9.20 -18.76 -10.42
N PHE A 132 -10.29 -18.07 -10.06
CA PHE A 132 -11.46 -18.67 -9.43
C PHE A 132 -12.17 -19.64 -10.37
N ALA A 133 -12.35 -19.27 -11.64
CA ALA A 133 -12.94 -20.14 -12.65
C ALA A 133 -12.10 -21.42 -12.86
N VAL A 134 -10.77 -21.28 -12.91
CA VAL A 134 -9.85 -22.44 -13.00
C VAL A 134 -9.96 -23.31 -11.75
N PHE A 135 -9.92 -22.71 -10.55
CA PHE A 135 -10.03 -23.45 -9.30
C PHE A 135 -11.35 -24.23 -9.20
N ALA A 136 -12.47 -23.58 -9.54
CA ALA A 136 -13.81 -24.17 -9.53
C ALA A 136 -13.96 -25.38 -10.46
N SER A 137 -13.18 -25.45 -11.55
CA SER A 137 -13.18 -26.61 -12.45
C SER A 137 -12.72 -27.90 -11.76
N SER A 138 -11.86 -27.78 -10.74
CA SER A 138 -11.32 -28.89 -9.95
C SER A 138 -11.98 -29.03 -8.57
N GLN A 139 -12.53 -27.92 -8.04
CA GLN A 139 -13.17 -27.83 -6.73
C GLN A 139 -14.57 -27.21 -6.87
N PRO A 140 -15.58 -27.93 -7.41
CA PRO A 140 -16.89 -27.34 -7.74
C PRO A 140 -17.67 -26.79 -6.54
N TRP A 141 -17.38 -27.25 -5.31
CA TRP A 141 -18.03 -26.75 -4.08
C TRP A 141 -17.78 -25.25 -3.86
N VAL A 142 -16.73 -24.68 -4.46
CA VAL A 142 -16.42 -23.26 -4.32
C VAL A 142 -17.49 -22.36 -4.95
N LEU A 143 -18.28 -22.90 -5.89
CA LEU A 143 -19.34 -22.18 -6.61
C LEU A 143 -20.53 -21.81 -5.71
N ASP A 144 -20.63 -22.39 -4.51
CA ASP A 144 -21.60 -21.99 -3.49
C ASP A 144 -21.22 -20.67 -2.80
N PHE A 145 -20.03 -20.13 -3.10
CA PHE A 145 -19.49 -18.90 -2.51
C PHE A 145 -19.18 -17.88 -3.60
N GLU A 146 -19.32 -16.60 -3.25
CA GLU A 146 -19.02 -15.48 -4.13
C GLU A 146 -17.65 -14.89 -3.77
N LEU A 147 -16.79 -14.73 -4.79
CA LEU A 147 -15.56 -13.99 -4.65
C LEU A 147 -15.85 -12.50 -4.87
N SER A 148 -15.45 -11.65 -3.94
CA SER A 148 -15.72 -10.21 -4.00
C SER A 148 -14.43 -9.41 -3.93
N PRO A 149 -13.72 -9.18 -5.04
CA PRO A 149 -12.55 -8.29 -5.05
C PRO A 149 -12.91 -6.89 -4.51
N LYS A 150 -12.10 -6.38 -3.59
CA LYS A 150 -12.25 -5.07 -2.96
C LYS A 150 -10.92 -4.60 -2.37
N SER A 151 -10.83 -3.32 -2.02
CA SER A 151 -9.64 -2.71 -1.40
C SER A 151 -10.07 -1.85 -0.22
N VAL A 152 -9.79 -2.29 1.00
CA VAL A 152 -10.04 -1.50 2.22
C VAL A 152 -8.74 -1.38 3.01
N VAL A 153 -8.12 -2.51 3.36
CA VAL A 153 -6.79 -2.53 3.98
C VAL A 153 -5.76 -2.01 3.00
N ARG A 154 -5.79 -2.48 1.74
CA ARG A 154 -4.88 -2.00 0.71
C ARG A 154 -5.03 -0.50 0.47
N ASP A 155 -6.26 0.00 0.34
CA ASP A 155 -6.55 1.43 0.15
C ASP A 155 -6.03 2.28 1.33
N MET A 156 -6.29 1.83 2.57
CA MET A 156 -5.78 2.48 3.77
C MET A 156 -4.24 2.51 3.82
N TYR A 157 -3.59 1.43 3.41
CA TYR A 157 -2.13 1.33 3.36
C TYR A 157 -1.53 2.19 2.23
N GLU A 158 -2.05 2.08 1.00
CA GLU A 158 -1.58 2.83 -0.18
C GLU A 158 -1.71 4.34 -0.01
N ARG A 159 -2.75 4.79 0.71
CA ARG A 159 -2.98 6.20 1.06
C ARG A 159 -2.31 6.63 2.36
N ALA A 160 -1.55 5.73 3.00
CA ALA A 160 -0.84 6.02 4.24
C ALA A 160 -1.74 6.58 5.37
N MET A 161 -3.02 6.21 5.41
CA MET A 161 -3.98 6.77 6.37
C MET A 161 -3.95 6.03 7.71
N SER A 162 -4.04 6.79 8.80
CA SER A 162 -4.44 6.30 10.11
C SER A 162 -5.93 5.92 10.13
N PHE A 163 -6.37 5.22 11.19
CA PHE A 163 -7.79 4.85 11.33
C PHE A 163 -8.71 6.07 11.35
N GLY A 164 -8.36 7.10 12.12
CA GLY A 164 -9.14 8.33 12.21
C GLY A 164 -9.22 9.08 10.89
N GLU A 165 -8.10 9.15 10.15
CA GLU A 165 -8.08 9.74 8.81
C GLU A 165 -8.95 8.95 7.84
N PHE A 166 -8.85 7.62 7.81
CA PHE A 166 -9.68 6.78 6.95
C PHE A 166 -11.18 6.97 7.22
N VAL A 167 -11.55 7.02 8.51
CA VAL A 167 -12.92 7.28 8.96
C VAL A 167 -13.38 8.67 8.53
N SER A 168 -12.56 9.70 8.73
CA SER A 168 -12.87 11.08 8.34
C SER A 168 -12.99 11.23 6.82
N PHE A 169 -12.03 10.67 6.08
CA PHE A 169 -11.91 10.72 4.64
C PHE A 169 -13.12 10.10 3.93
N TYR A 170 -13.63 8.98 4.43
CA TYR A 170 -14.85 8.34 3.91
C TYR A 170 -16.13 8.69 4.68
N GLN A 171 -16.08 9.65 5.60
CA GLN A 171 -17.20 10.07 6.45
C GLN A 171 -17.93 8.92 7.16
N LEU A 172 -17.15 8.00 7.73
CA LEU A 172 -17.60 6.76 8.36
C LEU A 172 -17.79 6.86 9.88
N ALA A 173 -17.89 8.05 10.47
CA ALA A 173 -17.98 8.24 11.93
C ALA A 173 -19.11 7.42 12.60
N ARG A 174 -20.23 7.20 11.89
CA ARG A 174 -21.34 6.35 12.38
C ARG A 174 -21.15 4.85 12.15
N SER A 175 -20.02 4.45 11.58
CA SER A 175 -19.71 3.09 11.16
C SER A 175 -18.29 2.67 11.58
N GLU A 176 -17.66 3.38 12.51
CA GLU A 176 -16.32 3.07 13.02
C GLU A 176 -16.19 1.62 13.51
N GLY A 177 -17.16 1.14 14.29
CA GLY A 177 -17.16 -0.26 14.74
C GLY A 177 -17.25 -1.28 13.60
N LEU A 178 -17.88 -0.93 12.47
CA LEU A 178 -17.88 -1.78 11.27
C LEU A 178 -16.51 -1.78 10.59
N VAL A 179 -15.84 -0.62 10.53
CA VAL A 179 -14.47 -0.50 10.01
C VAL A 179 -13.53 -1.35 10.86
N LEU A 180 -13.51 -1.15 12.18
CA LEU A 180 -12.65 -1.92 13.08
C LEU A 180 -12.90 -3.43 12.99
N ARG A 181 -14.17 -3.85 12.92
CA ARG A 181 -14.52 -5.27 12.72
C ARG A 181 -13.93 -5.81 11.43
N TYR A 182 -14.07 -5.08 10.33
CA TYR A 182 -13.53 -5.50 9.04
C TYR A 182 -11.99 -5.61 9.07
N LEU A 183 -11.30 -4.60 9.62
CA LEU A 183 -9.83 -4.63 9.77
C LEU A 183 -9.36 -5.79 10.65
N SER A 184 -10.07 -6.06 11.75
CA SER A 184 -9.81 -7.21 12.64
C SER A 184 -10.01 -8.55 11.92
N ASP A 185 -11.06 -8.66 11.10
CA ASP A 185 -11.34 -9.85 10.32
C ASP A 185 -10.29 -10.05 9.23
N ALA A 186 -9.85 -8.99 8.55
CA ALA A 186 -8.76 -9.03 7.58
C ALA A 186 -7.43 -9.45 8.22
N TYR A 187 -7.04 -8.84 9.35
CA TYR A 187 -5.85 -9.22 10.08
C TYR A 187 -5.85 -10.71 10.46
N ARG A 188 -6.97 -11.20 11.00
CA ARG A 188 -7.13 -12.61 11.35
C ARG A 188 -7.04 -13.51 10.13
N ALA A 189 -7.69 -13.13 9.03
CA ALA A 189 -7.72 -13.89 7.79
C ALA A 189 -6.32 -14.06 7.17
N VAL A 190 -5.54 -12.97 7.08
CA VAL A 190 -4.17 -13.00 6.57
C VAL A 190 -3.32 -13.92 7.45
N ARG A 191 -3.35 -13.74 8.78
CA ARG A 191 -2.54 -14.56 9.71
C ARG A 191 -2.89 -16.05 9.73
N GLN A 192 -4.13 -16.42 9.39
CA GLN A 192 -4.58 -17.81 9.41
C GLN A 192 -4.42 -18.50 8.06
N THR A 193 -4.55 -17.76 6.96
CA THR A 193 -4.58 -18.33 5.61
C THR A 193 -3.22 -18.29 4.94
N VAL A 194 -2.41 -17.23 5.16
CA VAL A 194 -1.13 -17.09 4.49
C VAL A 194 -0.07 -17.98 5.16
N PRO A 195 0.60 -18.88 4.42
CA PRO A 195 1.58 -19.79 4.99
C PRO A 195 2.93 -19.07 5.21
N ALA A 196 3.75 -19.60 6.12
CA ALA A 196 4.98 -18.92 6.54
C ALA A 196 6.00 -18.74 5.40
N GLU A 197 6.03 -19.67 4.45
CA GLU A 197 6.86 -19.60 3.24
C GLU A 197 6.45 -18.48 2.27
N ALA A 198 5.22 -18.00 2.37
CA ALA A 198 4.70 -16.89 1.58
C ALA A 198 4.97 -15.53 2.26
N HIS A 199 5.56 -15.50 3.46
CA HIS A 199 5.88 -14.27 4.19
C HIS A 199 7.20 -13.67 3.73
N THR A 200 7.14 -12.66 2.87
CA THR A 200 8.25 -11.74 2.61
C THR A 200 8.36 -10.71 3.75
N ASP A 201 9.48 -10.01 3.85
CA ASP A 201 9.66 -8.96 4.87
C ASP A 201 8.63 -7.85 4.76
N ASP A 202 8.30 -7.42 3.54
CA ASP A 202 7.28 -6.40 3.28
C ASP A 202 5.88 -6.86 3.72
N LEU A 203 5.56 -8.14 3.50
CA LEU A 203 4.28 -8.70 3.92
C LEU A 203 4.21 -8.81 5.45
N LEU A 204 5.31 -9.21 6.10
CA LEU A 204 5.39 -9.23 7.56
C LEU A 204 5.24 -7.82 8.15
N ASP A 205 5.89 -6.82 7.56
CA ASP A 205 5.75 -5.41 7.95
C ASP A 205 4.28 -4.96 7.87
N LEU A 206 3.58 -5.28 6.78
CA LEU A 206 2.16 -4.97 6.60
C LEU A 206 1.29 -5.68 7.64
N ILE A 207 1.49 -6.99 7.86
CA ILE A 207 0.73 -7.79 8.84
C ILE A 207 0.91 -7.23 10.25
N GLU A 208 2.14 -6.87 10.63
CA GLU A 208 2.45 -6.29 11.93
C GLU A 208 1.82 -4.91 12.10
N TRP A 209 1.89 -4.06 11.07
CA TRP A 209 1.19 -2.76 11.04
C TRP A 209 -0.31 -2.90 11.22
N LEU A 210 -0.96 -3.77 10.42
CA LEU A 210 -2.41 -3.98 10.49
C LEU A 210 -2.81 -4.51 11.88
N GLY A 211 -2.02 -5.43 12.43
CA GLY A 211 -2.24 -5.97 13.77
C GLY A 211 -2.10 -4.90 14.86
N GLU A 212 -1.15 -3.98 14.72
CA GLU A 212 -0.93 -2.88 15.68
C GLU A 212 -2.06 -1.84 15.61
N LEU A 213 -2.45 -1.43 14.40
CA LEU A 213 -3.59 -0.56 14.16
C LEU A 213 -4.84 -1.08 14.86
N VAL A 214 -5.18 -2.37 14.66
CA VAL A 214 -6.35 -2.98 15.30
C VAL A 214 -6.24 -2.96 16.82
N ARG A 215 -5.06 -3.24 17.39
CA ARG A 215 -4.85 -3.22 18.85
C ARG A 215 -4.99 -1.83 19.45
N GLN A 216 -4.45 -0.82 18.78
CA GLN A 216 -4.49 0.57 19.25
C GLN A 216 -5.92 1.10 19.28
N VAL A 217 -6.69 0.89 18.21
CA VAL A 217 -8.08 1.36 18.11
C VAL A 217 -9.00 0.59 19.07
N ASP A 218 -8.80 -0.72 19.23
CA ASP A 218 -9.59 -1.49 20.20
C ASP A 218 -9.33 -1.01 21.64
N SER A 219 -8.07 -0.68 21.96
CA SER A 219 -7.69 -0.14 23.28
C SER A 219 -8.31 1.24 23.53
N SER A 220 -8.25 2.15 22.54
CA SER A 220 -8.83 3.49 22.68
C SER A 220 -10.34 3.47 22.83
N LEU A 221 -11.05 2.61 22.07
CA LEU A 221 -12.49 2.43 22.22
C LEU A 221 -12.83 1.86 23.59
N VAL A 222 -12.08 0.87 24.08
CA VAL A 222 -12.29 0.30 25.43
C VAL A 222 -12.08 1.36 26.52
N ASP A 223 -11.08 2.23 26.37
CA ASP A 223 -10.82 3.33 27.31
C ASP A 223 -11.95 4.38 27.28
N GLU A 224 -12.42 4.78 26.09
CA GLU A 224 -13.56 5.71 25.94
C GLU A 224 -14.85 5.14 26.53
N TRP A 225 -15.15 3.86 26.29
CA TRP A 225 -16.31 3.19 26.88
C TRP A 225 -16.19 3.07 28.41
N SER A 226 -14.98 2.78 28.93
CA SER A 226 -14.73 2.73 30.37
C SER A 226 -14.98 4.09 31.03
N ALA A 227 -14.55 5.18 30.39
CA ALA A 227 -14.78 6.55 30.85
C ALA A 227 -16.27 6.96 30.83
N LEU A 228 -17.08 6.40 29.92
CA LEU A 228 -18.52 6.67 29.84
C LEU A 228 -19.35 5.85 30.84
N ILE A 229 -18.90 4.64 31.20
CA ILE A 229 -19.63 3.73 32.11
C ILE A 229 -19.35 4.04 33.58
N ASP A 230 -18.14 4.53 33.91
CA ASP A 230 -17.78 4.92 35.28
C ASP A 230 -17.22 6.34 35.39
N PRO A 231 -18.07 7.39 35.35
CA PRO A 231 -17.65 8.77 35.60
C PRO A 231 -17.19 9.02 37.05
N ALA A 232 -17.27 8.00 37.93
CA ALA A 232 -17.16 8.11 39.38
C ALA A 232 -16.34 6.96 40.01
N ALA A 233 -15.34 6.43 39.30
CA ALA A 233 -14.31 5.58 39.91
C ALA A 233 -13.69 6.33 41.11
N ASP A 234 -13.55 5.63 42.24
CA ASP A 234 -13.07 6.16 43.52
C ASP A 234 -11.71 6.90 43.35
N PRO A 235 -11.60 8.19 43.71
CA PRO A 235 -10.40 9.01 43.45
C PRO A 235 -9.09 8.52 44.09
N GLU A 236 -9.12 7.51 44.96
CA GLU A 236 -7.93 6.91 45.60
C GLU A 236 -7.56 5.51 45.09
N ALA A 237 -8.35 4.88 44.20
CA ALA A 237 -8.04 3.56 43.66
C ALA A 237 -7.50 3.63 42.22
N PRO A 238 -6.19 3.36 41.98
CA PRO A 238 -5.63 3.38 40.64
C PRO A 238 -6.04 2.10 39.90
N VAL A 239 -7.22 2.09 39.30
CA VAL A 239 -7.45 1.21 38.13
C VAL A 239 -7.05 2.03 36.92
N VAL A 240 -5.74 2.10 36.70
CA VAL A 240 -5.18 2.59 35.44
C VAL A 240 -5.19 1.38 34.52
N PRO A 241 -6.04 1.33 33.46
CA PRO A 241 -5.84 0.37 32.38
C PRO A 241 -4.35 0.43 31.99
N PRO A 242 -3.68 -0.69 31.72
CA PRO A 242 -2.29 -0.63 31.30
C PRO A 242 -2.22 0.35 30.13
N ALA A 243 -1.31 1.33 30.22
CA ALA A 243 -1.12 2.29 29.14
C ALA A 243 -1.02 1.50 27.83
N PRO A 244 -1.74 1.92 26.77
CA PRO A 244 -1.68 1.22 25.50
C PRO A 244 -0.21 1.02 25.14
N PRO A 245 0.16 -0.18 24.66
CA PRO A 245 1.55 -0.48 24.37
C PRO A 245 2.10 0.62 23.46
N SER A 246 3.23 1.21 23.87
CA SER A 246 3.88 2.28 23.11
C SER A 246 4.01 1.87 21.64
N VAL A 247 3.73 2.78 20.72
CA VAL A 247 3.90 2.54 19.27
C VAL A 247 5.30 2.06 18.90
N LEU A 248 6.30 2.38 19.73
CA LEU A 248 7.69 1.97 19.58
C LEU A 248 7.96 0.51 19.97
N THR A 249 7.04 -0.14 20.68
CA THR A 249 7.18 -1.53 21.14
C THR A 249 7.30 -2.48 19.94
N ASN A 250 6.47 -2.25 18.92
CA ASN A 250 6.55 -2.98 17.66
C ASN A 250 7.30 -2.14 16.62
N ARG A 251 8.64 -2.27 16.61
CA ARG A 251 9.48 -1.50 15.68
C ARG A 251 9.12 -1.71 14.21
N ARG A 252 8.63 -2.89 13.80
CA ARG A 252 8.21 -3.13 12.40
C ARG A 252 6.99 -2.29 12.05
N ALA A 253 5.95 -2.35 12.90
CA ALA A 253 4.75 -1.52 12.73
C ALA A 253 5.09 -0.03 12.76
N PHE A 254 5.95 0.42 13.67
CA PHE A 254 6.38 1.82 13.74
C PHE A 254 7.14 2.27 12.48
N THR A 255 8.01 1.40 11.95
CA THR A 255 8.72 1.66 10.68
C THR A 255 7.74 1.89 9.52
N VAL A 256 6.62 1.14 9.49
CA VAL A 256 5.55 1.36 8.49
C VAL A 256 4.87 2.71 8.70
N LEU A 257 4.60 3.13 9.94
CA LEU A 257 4.02 4.45 10.21
C LEU A 257 4.93 5.58 9.74
N VAL A 258 6.24 5.48 9.99
CA VAL A 258 7.24 6.44 9.51
C VAL A 258 7.27 6.51 7.98
N ARG A 259 7.30 5.35 7.30
CA ARG A 259 7.25 5.29 5.82
C ARG A 259 5.95 5.89 5.27
N ASN A 260 4.82 5.62 5.92
CA ASN A 260 3.53 6.18 5.55
C ASN A 260 3.54 7.71 5.61
N GLU A 261 4.06 8.28 6.70
CA GLU A 261 4.07 9.73 6.90
C GLU A 261 5.01 10.46 5.92
N LEU A 262 6.14 9.83 5.55
CA LEU A 262 7.00 10.31 4.47
C LEU A 262 6.31 10.22 3.10
N PHE A 263 5.69 9.07 2.81
CA PHE A 263 5.05 8.86 1.51
C PHE A 263 3.81 9.74 1.32
N ARG A 264 3.12 10.09 2.40
CA ARG A 264 2.02 11.08 2.36
C ARG A 264 2.49 12.42 1.78
N ARG A 265 3.72 12.85 2.08
CA ARG A 265 4.32 14.06 1.47
C ARG A 265 4.63 13.86 -0.01
N VAL A 266 5.12 12.69 -0.39
CA VAL A 266 5.31 12.35 -1.82
C VAL A 266 3.98 12.41 -2.57
N GLN A 267 2.89 11.92 -1.99
CA GLN A 267 1.55 11.99 -2.59
C GLN A 267 1.06 13.43 -2.75
N LEU A 268 1.21 14.26 -1.72
CA LEU A 268 0.82 15.68 -1.81
C LEU A 268 1.69 16.45 -2.81
N ALA A 269 2.99 16.16 -2.87
CA ALA A 269 3.92 16.71 -3.86
C ALA A 269 3.54 16.31 -5.30
N ALA A 270 3.14 15.05 -5.52
CA ALA A 270 2.65 14.57 -6.80
C ALA A 270 1.34 15.26 -7.23
N LEU A 271 0.50 15.61 -6.25
CA LEU A 271 -0.72 16.39 -6.48
C LEU A 271 -0.48 17.89 -6.62
N GLN A 272 0.76 18.36 -6.41
CA GLN A 272 1.12 19.78 -6.33
C GLN A 272 0.27 20.55 -5.32
N ASP A 273 -0.06 19.89 -4.20
CA ASP A 273 -0.84 20.48 -3.10
C ASP A 273 0.10 21.16 -2.08
N ASP A 274 0.68 22.28 -2.53
CA ASP A 274 1.64 23.08 -1.75
C ASP A 274 1.05 23.57 -0.42
N ASP A 275 -0.25 23.88 -0.39
CA ASP A 275 -0.95 24.35 0.81
C ASP A 275 -0.99 23.24 1.88
N ALA A 276 -1.36 22.02 1.51
CA ALA A 276 -1.37 20.88 2.43
C ALA A 276 0.03 20.51 2.92
N LEU A 277 1.04 20.60 2.04
CA LEU A 277 2.45 20.38 2.41
C LEU A 277 2.96 21.43 3.40
N ALA A 278 2.62 22.71 3.17
CA ALA A 278 3.01 23.81 4.05
C ALA A 278 2.29 23.75 5.42
N GLU A 279 1.07 23.20 5.48
CA GLU A 279 0.39 22.93 6.74
C GLU A 279 1.12 21.86 7.57
N LEU A 280 1.62 20.80 6.92
CA LEU A 280 2.34 19.72 7.59
C LEU A 280 3.76 20.12 8.00
N ASP A 281 4.49 20.79 7.12
CA ASP A 281 5.88 21.19 7.35
C ASP A 281 6.06 22.70 7.10
N PRO A 282 5.54 23.57 7.99
CA PRO A 282 5.56 25.03 7.79
C PRO A 282 6.96 25.66 7.75
N GLY A 283 8.01 24.90 8.09
CA GLY A 283 9.40 25.33 8.02
C GLY A 283 10.09 25.03 6.69
N VAL A 284 9.42 24.34 5.77
CA VAL A 284 9.99 23.88 4.49
C VAL A 284 9.39 24.69 3.34
N ASP A 285 10.24 25.19 2.44
CA ASP A 285 9.80 25.86 1.22
C ASP A 285 9.47 24.83 0.14
N TRP A 286 8.31 24.18 0.29
CA TRP A 286 7.83 23.14 -0.62
C TRP A 286 7.64 23.67 -2.03
N SER A 287 7.09 24.87 -2.19
CA SER A 287 6.84 25.46 -3.50
C SER A 287 8.13 25.62 -4.30
N ALA A 288 9.18 26.20 -3.70
CA ALA A 288 10.47 26.32 -4.37
C ALA A 288 11.18 24.97 -4.61
N ALA A 289 10.93 23.95 -3.79
CA ALA A 289 11.45 22.62 -4.01
C ALA A 289 10.74 21.92 -5.17
N MET A 290 9.41 22.01 -5.24
CA MET A 290 8.59 21.38 -6.26
C MET A 290 8.75 22.06 -7.62
N ASP A 291 8.84 23.40 -7.67
CA ASP A 291 9.16 24.12 -8.92
C ASP A 291 10.44 23.58 -9.56
N ARG A 292 11.51 23.41 -8.76
CA ARG A 292 12.79 22.86 -9.24
C ARG A 292 12.69 21.40 -9.67
N TYR A 293 11.85 20.60 -9.01
CA TYR A 293 11.62 19.21 -9.42
C TYR A 293 10.90 19.17 -10.78
N TYR A 294 9.82 19.94 -10.93
CA TYR A 294 8.99 19.94 -12.13
C TYR A 294 9.61 20.69 -13.32
N ASP A 295 10.65 21.50 -13.09
CA ASP A 295 11.53 22.00 -14.15
C ASP A 295 12.33 20.86 -14.83
N GLU A 296 12.57 19.74 -14.11
CA GLU A 296 13.36 18.59 -14.58
C GLU A 296 12.50 17.38 -14.97
N HIS A 297 11.42 17.11 -14.24
CA HIS A 297 10.57 15.93 -14.42
C HIS A 297 9.08 16.30 -14.55
N ASP A 298 8.35 15.63 -15.44
CA ASP A 298 6.93 15.97 -15.70
C ASP A 298 5.95 15.43 -14.63
N GLU A 299 6.35 14.42 -13.84
CA GLU A 299 5.48 13.71 -12.90
C GLU A 299 6.30 13.12 -11.73
N ILE A 300 5.70 13.03 -10.55
CA ILE A 300 6.18 12.20 -9.44
C ILE A 300 5.40 10.88 -9.44
N LEU A 301 6.10 9.75 -9.51
CA LEU A 301 5.44 8.44 -9.47
C LEU A 301 4.98 8.13 -8.03
N THR A 302 3.72 7.70 -7.89
CA THR A 302 3.11 7.36 -6.59
C THR A 302 2.48 5.97 -6.57
N GLY A 303 2.72 5.18 -7.62
CA GLY A 303 2.31 3.78 -7.69
C GLY A 303 3.01 2.93 -6.63
N GLY A 304 2.67 1.65 -6.56
CA GLY A 304 3.28 0.77 -5.58
C GLY A 304 4.83 0.70 -5.63
N PRO A 305 5.54 0.84 -6.78
CA PRO A 305 7.01 0.81 -6.78
C PRO A 305 7.63 1.96 -6.01
N ALA A 306 7.00 3.14 -6.06
CA ALA A 306 7.42 4.33 -5.33
C ALA A 306 7.35 4.15 -3.79
N ARG A 307 6.60 3.14 -3.31
CA ARG A 307 6.49 2.77 -1.89
C ARG A 307 7.50 1.70 -1.46
N SER A 308 8.39 1.29 -2.36
CA SER A 308 9.41 0.28 -2.06
C SER A 308 10.23 0.68 -0.83
N PRO A 309 10.50 -0.25 0.11
CA PRO A 309 11.42 -0.02 1.21
C PRO A 309 12.81 0.44 0.77
N GLN A 310 13.21 0.16 -0.48
CA GLN A 310 14.49 0.61 -1.04
C GLN A 310 14.53 2.12 -1.28
N LEU A 311 13.37 2.76 -1.43
CA LEU A 311 13.21 4.20 -1.60
C LEU A 311 13.04 4.92 -0.25
N CYS A 312 13.20 4.22 0.88
CA CYS A 312 13.12 4.83 2.20
C CYS A 312 14.25 4.32 3.10
N VAL A 313 15.17 5.21 3.45
CA VAL A 313 16.28 4.93 4.35
C VAL A 313 15.93 5.42 5.75
N ILE A 314 16.06 4.55 6.75
CA ILE A 314 15.74 4.85 8.15
C ILE A 314 16.97 4.52 9.00
N ASP A 315 17.63 5.56 9.52
CA ASP A 315 18.71 5.45 10.48
C ASP A 315 18.16 5.50 11.92
N THR A 316 18.32 4.37 12.62
CA THR A 316 17.84 4.16 14.00
C THR A 316 18.97 4.16 15.03
N THR A 317 20.15 4.66 14.65
CA THR A 317 21.36 4.66 15.50
C THR A 317 21.18 5.50 16.76
N ASP A 318 20.45 6.62 16.65
CA ASP A 318 20.11 7.49 17.78
C ASP A 318 18.86 6.96 18.50
N ALA A 319 18.90 7.00 19.84
CA ALA A 319 17.90 6.39 20.70
C ALA A 319 16.65 7.24 20.88
N ASP A 320 16.76 8.56 20.69
CA ASP A 320 15.67 9.52 20.93
C ASP A 320 15.08 10.08 19.63
N THR A 321 15.82 9.99 18.52
CA THR A 321 15.39 10.53 17.22
C THR A 321 15.86 9.62 16.09
N TRP A 322 14.98 9.31 15.14
CA TRP A 322 15.41 8.61 13.91
C TRP A 322 15.62 9.61 12.78
N ARG A 323 16.67 9.42 11.98
CA ARG A 323 16.86 10.19 10.75
C ARG A 323 16.35 9.37 9.59
N VAL A 324 15.54 10.00 8.75
CA VAL A 324 14.87 9.30 7.66
C VAL A 324 14.99 10.07 6.37
N GLU A 325 15.12 9.33 5.28
CA GLU A 325 15.26 9.89 3.95
C GLU A 325 14.33 9.12 3.00
N GLN A 326 13.40 9.85 2.39
CA GLN A 326 12.52 9.35 1.34
C GLN A 326 13.08 9.77 -0.02
N ILE A 327 13.29 8.80 -0.88
CA ILE A 327 13.69 8.97 -2.28
C ILE A 327 12.42 9.19 -3.10
N ILE A 328 12.40 10.22 -3.94
CA ILE A 328 11.30 10.45 -4.87
C ILE A 328 11.53 9.58 -6.11
N ASP A 329 10.53 8.78 -6.47
CA ASP A 329 10.53 7.95 -7.67
C ASP A 329 10.14 8.80 -8.87
N ASP A 330 11.10 9.07 -9.75
CA ASP A 330 10.91 9.86 -10.96
C ASP A 330 10.78 8.96 -12.21
N PRO A 331 10.16 9.44 -13.30
CA PRO A 331 9.96 8.64 -14.51
C PRO A 331 11.24 8.17 -15.22
N ALA A 332 12.37 8.86 -15.01
CA ALA A 332 13.66 8.48 -15.58
C ALA A 332 14.38 7.41 -14.73
N GLY A 333 13.97 7.24 -13.47
CA GLY A 333 14.60 6.35 -12.52
C GLY A 333 15.97 6.85 -12.05
N ASP A 334 16.18 8.17 -12.10
CA ASP A 334 17.45 8.79 -11.70
C ASP A 334 17.62 8.77 -10.17
N HIS A 335 16.50 8.85 -9.43
CA HIS A 335 16.44 8.77 -7.98
C HIS A 335 17.45 9.71 -7.31
N ASP A 336 17.44 10.99 -7.69
CA ASP A 336 18.35 12.04 -7.23
C ASP A 336 17.70 13.07 -6.29
N TRP A 337 16.37 13.03 -6.14
CA TRP A 337 15.61 13.85 -5.21
C TRP A 337 15.32 13.15 -3.88
N ARG A 338 15.44 13.88 -2.77
CA ARG A 338 15.27 13.38 -1.39
C ARG A 338 14.41 14.32 -0.55
N ILE A 339 13.52 13.74 0.25
CA ILE A 339 12.89 14.39 1.41
C ILE A 339 13.59 13.84 2.65
N ARG A 340 14.27 14.72 3.39
CA ARG A 340 14.95 14.37 4.64
C ARG A 340 14.12 14.83 5.82
N ALA A 341 14.05 13.99 6.85
CA ALA A 341 13.27 14.28 8.04
C ALA A 341 13.88 13.64 9.28
N GLU A 342 13.40 14.11 10.42
CA GLU A 342 13.66 13.52 11.73
C GLU A 342 12.34 13.03 12.35
N VAL A 343 12.37 11.86 12.99
CA VAL A 343 11.23 11.28 13.70
C VAL A 343 11.40 11.53 15.19
N ASP A 344 10.46 12.27 15.79
CA ASP A 344 10.43 12.51 17.22
C ASP A 344 9.76 11.32 17.91
N LEU A 345 10.56 10.46 18.55
CA LEU A 345 10.06 9.22 19.15
C LEU A 345 9.18 9.49 20.38
N ALA A 346 9.48 10.54 21.16
CA ALA A 346 8.70 10.88 22.34
C ALA A 346 7.32 11.41 21.94
N ALA A 347 7.28 12.38 21.01
CA ALA A 347 6.02 12.88 20.46
C ALA A 347 5.21 11.77 19.77
N SER A 348 5.90 10.82 19.11
CA SER A 348 5.22 9.68 18.48
C SER A 348 4.51 8.77 19.49
N VAL A 349 5.06 8.62 20.69
CA VAL A 349 4.40 7.87 21.77
C VAL A 349 3.18 8.62 22.30
N GLU A 350 3.27 9.94 22.43
CA GLU A 350 2.16 10.78 22.90
C GLU A 350 0.99 10.80 21.90
N GLU A 351 1.28 10.94 20.61
CA GLU A 351 0.27 11.04 19.55
C GLU A 351 -0.25 9.67 19.08
N GLY A 352 0.40 8.57 19.47
CA GLY A 352 0.00 7.23 19.03
C GLY A 352 0.30 6.94 17.54
N THR A 353 1.07 7.80 16.87
CA THR A 353 1.45 7.70 15.45
C THR A 353 2.87 8.24 15.22
N ALA A 354 3.46 8.03 14.06
CA ALA A 354 4.78 8.58 13.75
C ALA A 354 4.72 10.11 13.59
N VAL A 355 5.46 10.83 14.42
CA VAL A 355 5.64 12.29 14.33
C VAL A 355 6.92 12.57 13.54
N VAL A 356 6.76 12.95 12.28
CA VAL A 356 7.85 13.24 11.35
C VAL A 356 7.95 14.74 11.12
N ARG A 357 9.16 15.28 11.22
CA ARG A 357 9.49 16.67 10.90
C ARG A 357 10.44 16.71 9.71
N VAL A 358 9.97 17.18 8.56
CA VAL A 358 10.84 17.39 7.40
C VAL A 358 11.82 18.51 7.68
N THR A 359 13.09 18.26 7.39
CA THR A 359 14.18 19.20 7.57
C THR A 359 14.55 19.88 6.25
N GLU A 360 14.54 19.14 5.14
CA GLU A 360 14.83 19.67 3.81
C GLU A 360 14.30 18.77 2.68
N VAL A 361 14.08 19.39 1.52
CA VAL A 361 13.89 18.70 0.23
C VAL A 361 15.05 19.09 -0.67
N VAL A 362 15.84 18.10 -1.08
CA VAL A 362 17.15 18.32 -1.70
C VAL A 362 17.35 17.42 -2.90
N ARG A 363 18.14 17.90 -3.84
CA ARG A 363 18.67 17.12 -4.96
C ARG A 363 20.16 16.82 -4.70
N LEU A 364 20.58 15.59 -4.96
CA LEU A 364 21.95 15.10 -4.71
C LEU A 364 22.94 15.35 -5.85
#